data_AF-A0A357CRU6-F1
#
_entry.id   AF-A0A357CRU6-F1
#
_cell.length_a   1.000
_cell.length_b   1.000
_cell.length_c   1.000
_cell.angle_alpha   90.00
_cell.angle_beta   90.00
_cell.angle_gamma   90.00
#
_symmetry.space_group_name_H-M   'P 1'
#
loop_
_entity.id
_entity.type
_entity.pdbx_description
1 polymer ?
#
loop_
_entity_poly.entity_id
_entity_poly.type
_entity_poly.pdbx_seq_one_letter_code
_entity_poly.pdbx_strand_id
1 'polypeptide(L)'
;EKEKVIGEVQMGRSGRVTVKTGILNPGEASGIPIIKQLLTACPAEAGYLTFIDCPPGSACPVMESIKEADYCLLVAEPTLFGVHNLKMVYELVKLFNKPFGAILNKCLDKANPAEEFCIDQGIPILDRIPFDQELGRLNGDGLIAARESEHYQE
;
A
#
# COMPACT_ATOMS: atom_id res chain seq x y z
N GLU A 1 -33.39 7.07 12.06
CA GLU A 1 -32.69 6.34 10.98
C GLU A 1 -32.29 4.98 11.49
N LYS A 2 -32.46 3.91 10.70
CA LYS A 2 -31.91 2.58 11.06
C LYS A 2 -30.47 2.52 10.57
N GLU A 3 -29.57 2.05 11.42
CA GLU A 3 -28.18 1.77 11.02
C GLU A 3 -28.19 0.75 9.88
N LYS A 4 -27.68 1.17 8.71
CA LYS A 4 -27.54 0.31 7.53
C LYS A 4 -26.23 -0.45 7.62
N VAL A 5 -26.29 -1.77 7.51
CA VAL A 5 -25.08 -2.61 7.39
C VAL A 5 -24.52 -2.45 5.97
N ILE A 6 -23.30 -1.91 5.87
CA ILE A 6 -22.61 -1.63 4.60
C ILE A 6 -21.55 -2.69 4.24
N GLY A 7 -21.34 -3.69 5.10
CA GLY A 7 -20.36 -4.74 4.89
C GLY A 7 -19.90 -5.33 6.21
N GLU A 8 -18.73 -5.94 6.20
CA GLU A 8 -18.17 -6.64 7.35
C GLU A 8 -16.66 -6.40 7.51
N VAL A 9 -16.18 -6.53 8.74
CA VAL A 9 -14.75 -6.55 9.06
C VAL A 9 -14.37 -7.98 9.40
N GLN A 10 -13.30 -8.47 8.79
CA GLN A 10 -12.75 -9.80 9.04
C GLN A 10 -11.32 -9.70 9.57
N MET A 11 -10.95 -10.65 10.43
CA MET A 11 -9.59 -10.81 10.94
C MET A 11 -9.16 -12.26 10.73
N GLY A 12 -7.92 -12.44 10.29
CA GLY A 12 -7.27 -13.73 10.14
C GLY A 12 -5.82 -13.67 10.61
N ARG A 13 -5.21 -14.85 10.80
CA ARG A 13 -3.80 -14.96 11.17
C ARG A 13 -3.10 -16.00 10.31
N SER A 14 -1.91 -15.66 9.82
CA SER A 14 -1.03 -16.53 9.06
C SER A 14 0.37 -16.48 9.68
N GLY A 15 0.73 -17.52 10.45
CA GLY A 15 1.97 -17.54 11.22
C GLY A 15 2.05 -16.39 12.24
N ARG A 16 3.00 -15.47 12.03
CA ARG A 16 3.21 -14.27 12.87
C ARG A 16 2.49 -13.02 12.35
N VAL A 17 1.80 -13.10 11.20
CA VAL A 17 1.10 -11.97 10.59
C VAL A 17 -0.39 -12.06 10.91
N THR A 18 -0.92 -10.99 11.52
CA THR A 18 -2.37 -10.80 11.69
C THR A 18 -2.86 -9.89 10.56
N VAL A 19 -3.85 -10.35 9.80
CA VAL A 19 -4.49 -9.58 8.73
C VAL A 19 -5.85 -9.12 9.21
N LYS A 20 -6.13 -7.83 9.02
CA LYS A 20 -7.42 -7.21 9.34
C LYS A 20 -7.91 -6.55 8.06
N THR A 21 -9.11 -6.89 7.60
CA THR A 21 -9.65 -6.41 6.31
C THR A 21 -11.12 -6.05 6.42
N GLY A 22 -11.56 -5.12 5.58
CA GLY A 22 -12.95 -4.71 5.45
C GLY A 22 -13.51 -5.10 4.09
N ILE A 23 -14.69 -5.73 4.08
CA ILE A 23 -15.37 -6.20 2.86
C ILE A 23 -16.69 -5.45 2.75
N LEU A 24 -16.86 -4.70 1.66
CA LEU A 24 -18.10 -3.98 1.37
C LEU A 24 -19.16 -4.90 0.80
N ASN A 25 -20.42 -4.63 1.14
CA ASN A 25 -21.55 -5.21 0.44
C ASN A 25 -21.59 -4.72 -1.02
N PRO A 26 -21.99 -5.56 -1.99
CA PRO A 26 -22.17 -5.13 -3.37
C PRO A 26 -23.13 -3.94 -3.48
N GLY A 27 -22.74 -2.92 -4.25
CA GLY A 27 -23.55 -1.72 -4.47
C GLY A 27 -23.37 -0.60 -3.43
N GLU A 28 -22.49 -0.77 -2.44
CA GLU A 28 -22.17 0.33 -1.53
C GLU A 28 -21.30 1.40 -2.20
N ALA A 29 -21.72 2.66 -2.05
CA ALA A 29 -21.08 3.80 -2.73
C ALA A 29 -19.78 4.27 -2.07
N SER A 30 -19.52 3.88 -0.81
CA SER A 30 -18.37 4.36 -0.05
C SER A 30 -17.86 3.33 0.95
N GLY A 31 -16.55 3.10 0.93
CA GLY A 31 -15.84 2.29 1.91
C GLY A 31 -15.41 3.01 3.19
N ILE A 32 -15.60 4.34 3.25
CA ILE A 32 -15.07 5.17 4.35
C ILE A 32 -15.51 4.67 5.73
N PRO A 33 -16.80 4.34 5.99
CA PRO A 33 -17.20 3.95 7.33
C PRO A 33 -16.59 2.61 7.76
N ILE A 34 -16.40 1.65 6.83
CA ILE A 34 -15.68 0.40 7.11
C ILE A 34 -14.20 0.67 7.38
N ILE A 35 -13.55 1.52 6.59
CA ILE A 35 -12.13 1.86 6.80
C ILE A 35 -11.93 2.50 8.18
N LYS A 36 -12.78 3.45 8.55
CA LYS A 36 -12.75 4.08 9.88
C LYS A 36 -12.97 3.06 10.98
N GLN A 37 -13.95 2.17 10.81
CA GLN A 37 -14.20 1.10 11.77
C GLN A 37 -13.00 0.16 11.88
N LEU A 38 -12.37 -0.22 10.77
CA LEU A 38 -11.19 -1.09 10.76
C LEU A 38 -10.02 -0.43 11.49
N LEU A 39 -9.72 0.83 11.19
CA LEU A 39 -8.59 1.56 11.80
C LEU A 39 -8.85 1.88 13.28
N THR A 40 -10.09 2.16 13.68
CA THR A 40 -10.45 2.53 15.07
C THR A 40 -10.66 1.31 15.97
N ALA A 41 -11.38 0.29 15.49
CA ALA A 41 -11.71 -0.90 16.29
C ALA A 41 -10.53 -1.88 16.40
N CYS A 42 -9.54 -1.74 15.52
CA CYS A 42 -8.35 -2.56 15.51
C CYS A 42 -7.09 -1.69 15.41
N PRO A 43 -6.83 -0.84 16.42
CA PRO A 43 -5.67 0.05 16.40
C PRO A 43 -4.37 -0.75 16.30
N ALA A 44 -3.31 -0.07 15.87
CA ALA A 44 -1.97 -0.62 15.90
C ALA A 44 -1.66 -1.11 17.32
N GLU A 45 -1.29 -2.38 17.44
CA GLU A 45 -0.95 -2.99 18.72
C GLU A 45 0.46 -2.52 19.11
N ALA A 46 0.59 -1.97 20.32
CA ALA A 46 1.87 -1.48 20.80
C ALA A 46 2.94 -2.58 20.73
N GLY A 47 4.07 -2.26 20.09
CA GLY A 47 5.17 -3.22 19.88
C GLY A 47 5.09 -4.04 18.59
N TYR A 48 4.08 -3.83 17.75
CA TYR A 48 3.97 -4.45 16.43
C TYR A 48 4.11 -3.44 15.30
N LEU A 49 4.83 -3.82 14.25
CA LEU A 49 4.86 -3.06 12.99
C LEU A 49 3.55 -3.31 12.23
N THR A 50 2.81 -2.25 11.93
CA THR A 50 1.53 -2.32 11.22
C THR A 50 1.69 -1.77 9.81
N PHE A 51 1.31 -2.55 8.81
CA PHE A 51 1.25 -2.12 7.41
C PHE A 51 -0.20 -1.83 7.03
N ILE A 52 -0.46 -0.65 6.51
CA ILE A 52 -1.76 -0.26 5.94
C ILE A 52 -1.60 -0.31 4.43
N ASP A 53 -2.19 -1.33 3.80
CA ASP A 53 -2.22 -1.44 2.34
C ASP A 53 -3.39 -0.63 1.77
N CYS A 54 -3.11 0.15 0.74
CA CYS A 54 -4.09 1.04 0.13
C CYS A 54 -3.84 1.15 -1.37
N PRO A 55 -4.89 1.17 -2.22
CA PRO A 55 -4.73 1.43 -3.64
C PRO A 55 -4.10 2.81 -3.89
N PRO A 56 -3.42 3.02 -5.02
CA PRO A 56 -2.88 4.34 -5.37
C PRO A 56 -4.00 5.34 -5.72
N GLY A 57 -3.65 6.63 -5.76
CA GLY A 57 -4.53 7.70 -6.26
C GLY A 57 -4.88 8.76 -5.22
N SER A 58 -6.04 9.39 -5.38
CA SER A 58 -6.53 10.48 -4.51
C SER A 58 -7.89 10.19 -3.88
N ALA A 59 -8.34 8.94 -3.95
CA ALA A 59 -9.61 8.52 -3.38
C ALA A 59 -9.58 8.53 -1.84
N CYS A 60 -10.77 8.46 -1.23
CA CYS A 60 -10.92 8.49 0.22
C CYS A 60 -10.11 7.43 0.99
N PRO A 61 -9.94 6.18 0.50
CA PRO A 61 -9.08 5.20 1.16
C PRO A 61 -7.62 5.68 1.33
N VAL A 62 -7.08 6.40 0.34
CA VAL A 62 -5.73 6.95 0.38
C VAL A 62 -5.61 8.00 1.46
N MET A 63 -6.56 8.92 1.51
CA MET A 63 -6.55 10.00 2.50
C MET A 63 -6.64 9.47 3.93
N GLU A 64 -7.53 8.50 4.21
CA GLU A 64 -7.65 7.93 5.55
C GLU A 64 -6.40 7.12 5.93
N SER A 65 -5.79 6.39 4.98
CA SER A 65 -4.55 5.64 5.22
C SER A 65 -3.37 6.56 5.53
N ILE A 66 -3.19 7.65 4.76
CA ILE A 66 -2.12 8.63 4.99
C ILE A 66 -2.28 9.32 6.35
N LYS A 67 -3.51 9.69 6.73
CA LYS A 67 -3.77 10.35 8.02
C LYS A 67 -3.34 9.49 9.21
N GLU A 68 -3.65 8.20 9.19
CA GLU A 68 -3.32 7.28 10.28
C GLU A 68 -1.86 6.80 10.26
N ALA A 69 -1.21 6.73 9.09
CA ALA A 69 0.17 6.23 8.99
C ALA A 69 1.20 7.19 9.61
N ASP A 70 2.16 6.66 10.36
CA ASP A 70 3.30 7.43 10.89
C ASP A 70 4.36 7.73 9.83
N TYR A 71 4.44 6.88 8.78
CA TYR A 71 5.36 7.01 7.66
C TYR A 71 4.73 6.41 6.40
N CYS A 72 4.92 7.05 5.23
CA CYS A 72 4.36 6.58 3.96
C CYS A 72 5.43 6.00 3.03
N LEU A 73 5.23 4.76 2.60
CA LEU A 73 6.01 4.14 1.52
C LEU A 73 5.31 4.38 0.18
N LEU A 74 5.98 5.10 -0.72
CA LEU A 74 5.48 5.41 -2.05
C LEU A 74 6.02 4.40 -3.05
N VAL A 75 5.20 3.40 -3.42
CA VAL A 75 5.62 2.35 -4.36
C VAL A 75 5.26 2.75 -5.79
N ALA A 76 6.24 2.74 -6.71
CA ALA A 76 6.03 3.12 -8.10
C ALA A 76 6.73 2.19 -9.09
N GLU A 77 6.05 1.89 -10.19
CA GLU A 77 6.61 1.12 -11.32
C GLU A 77 7.25 2.05 -12.37
N PRO A 78 8.24 1.59 -13.18
CA PRO A 78 8.93 2.39 -14.18
C PRO A 78 8.08 2.67 -15.43
N THR A 79 6.87 3.20 -15.24
CA THR A 79 5.92 3.54 -16.30
C THR A 79 5.40 4.96 -16.13
N LEU A 80 4.96 5.60 -17.22
CA LEU A 80 4.36 6.94 -17.16
C LEU A 80 3.11 6.98 -16.24
N PHE A 81 2.33 5.90 -16.23
CA PHE A 81 1.19 5.76 -15.32
C PHE A 81 1.64 5.65 -13.85
N GLY A 82 2.73 4.91 -13.60
CA GLY A 82 3.37 4.83 -12.29
C GLY A 82 3.79 6.21 -11.77
N VAL A 83 4.45 7.03 -12.61
CA VAL A 83 4.83 8.40 -12.24
C VAL A 83 3.61 9.28 -11.95
N HIS A 84 2.56 9.17 -12.77
CA HIS A 84 1.34 9.95 -12.53
C HIS A 84 0.69 9.59 -11.18
N ASN A 85 0.68 8.29 -10.83
CA ASN A 85 0.14 7.81 -9.56
C ASN A 85 1.02 8.27 -8.40
N LEU A 86 2.34 8.11 -8.52
CA LEU A 86 3.33 8.58 -7.56
C LEU A 86 3.19 10.07 -7.29
N LYS A 87 3.04 10.89 -8.34
CA LYS A 87 2.84 12.34 -8.20
C LYS A 87 1.60 12.68 -7.39
N MET A 88 0.45 12.05 -7.67
CA MET A 88 -0.78 12.29 -6.91
C MET A 88 -0.60 11.97 -5.43
N VAL A 89 0.01 10.82 -5.11
CA VAL A 89 0.23 10.42 -3.71
C VAL A 89 1.28 11.30 -3.04
N TYR A 90 2.34 11.69 -3.75
CA TYR A 90 3.37 12.61 -3.28
C TYR A 90 2.79 13.97 -2.84
N GLU A 91 1.91 14.56 -3.65
CA GLU A 91 1.23 15.81 -3.27
C GLU A 91 0.36 15.64 -2.02
N LEU A 92 -0.30 14.48 -1.87
CA LEU A 92 -1.13 14.20 -0.69
C LEU A 92 -0.29 14.01 0.56
N VAL A 93 0.79 13.21 0.53
CA VAL A 93 1.64 13.02 1.73
C VAL A 93 2.30 14.32 2.18
N LYS A 94 2.64 15.22 1.24
CA LYS A 94 3.10 16.58 1.56
C LYS A 94 2.01 17.43 2.17
N LEU A 95 0.80 17.39 1.62
CA LEU A 95 -0.35 18.12 2.19
C LEU A 95 -0.64 17.70 3.63
N PHE A 96 -0.51 16.41 3.94
CA PHE A 96 -0.69 15.87 5.29
C PHE A 96 0.56 15.97 6.18
N ASN A 97 1.67 16.55 5.68
CA ASN A 97 2.95 16.65 6.38
C ASN A 97 3.44 15.32 6.96
N LYS A 98 3.28 14.22 6.22
CA LYS A 98 3.76 12.89 6.63
C LYS A 98 5.19 12.67 6.14
N PRO A 99 6.06 12.01 6.92
CA PRO A 99 7.35 11.56 6.41
C PRO A 99 7.14 10.42 5.40
N PHE A 100 7.97 10.39 4.35
CA PHE A 100 7.80 9.44 3.25
C PHE A 100 9.13 9.06 2.60
N GLY A 101 9.11 7.96 1.85
CA GLY A 101 10.18 7.51 0.98
C GLY A 101 9.62 6.62 -0.13
N ALA A 102 10.32 6.57 -1.26
CA ALA A 102 9.89 5.84 -2.44
C ALA A 102 10.56 4.46 -2.54
N ILE A 103 9.79 3.47 -2.98
CA ILE A 103 10.30 2.16 -3.42
C ILE A 103 9.99 2.03 -4.91
N LEU A 104 11.03 1.85 -5.71
CA LEU A 104 10.87 1.63 -7.14
C LEU A 104 10.66 0.13 -7.37
N ASN A 105 9.46 -0.25 -7.79
CA ASN A 105 9.07 -1.64 -8.00
C ASN A 105 9.20 -2.03 -9.49
N LYS A 106 9.48 -3.30 -9.76
CA LYS A 106 9.63 -3.87 -11.11
C LYS A 106 10.66 -3.12 -11.96
N CYS A 107 11.79 -2.73 -11.37
CA CYS A 107 12.87 -2.06 -12.10
C CYS A 107 13.42 -2.95 -13.22
N LEU A 108 13.65 -2.34 -14.38
CA LEU A 108 14.28 -2.97 -15.54
C LEU A 108 15.61 -2.25 -15.82
N ASP A 109 16.50 -2.86 -16.61
CA ASP A 109 17.76 -2.26 -17.07
C ASP A 109 17.54 -1.15 -18.13
N LYS A 110 16.61 -0.23 -17.87
CA LYS A 110 16.20 0.85 -18.76
C LYS A 110 15.92 2.10 -17.93
N ALA A 111 15.80 3.25 -18.61
CA ALA A 111 15.40 4.50 -17.98
C ALA A 111 14.10 4.33 -17.17
N ASN A 112 14.13 4.78 -15.92
CA ASN A 112 13.01 4.69 -15.00
C ASN A 112 12.44 6.09 -14.77
N PRO A 113 11.30 6.45 -15.39
CA PRO A 113 10.73 7.78 -15.25
C PRO A 113 10.27 8.08 -13.81
N ALA A 114 10.00 7.06 -12.99
CA ALA A 114 9.69 7.26 -11.57
C ALA A 114 10.94 7.60 -10.75
N GLU A 115 12.10 7.06 -11.14
CA GLU A 115 13.38 7.42 -10.54
C GLU A 115 13.75 8.88 -10.84
N GLU A 116 13.63 9.29 -12.11
CA GLU A 116 13.85 10.67 -12.54
C GLU A 116 12.95 11.64 -11.76
N PHE A 117 11.65 11.31 -11.66
CA PHE A 117 10.71 12.10 -10.86
C PHE A 117 11.10 12.19 -9.38
N CYS A 118 11.53 11.08 -8.77
CA CYS A 118 11.99 11.08 -7.37
C CYS A 118 13.22 11.97 -7.18
N ILE A 119 14.19 11.91 -8.08
CA ILE A 119 15.40 12.75 -8.03
C ILE A 119 15.03 14.23 -8.18
N ASP A 120 14.21 14.57 -9.16
CA ASP A 120 13.79 15.95 -9.44
C ASP A 120 13.01 16.58 -8.28
N GLN A 121 12.21 15.77 -7.57
CA GLN A 121 11.42 16.21 -6.42
C GLN A 121 12.14 16.07 -5.08
N GLY A 122 13.36 15.53 -5.06
CA GLY A 122 14.11 15.26 -3.83
C GLY A 122 13.45 14.21 -2.93
N ILE A 123 12.75 13.25 -3.51
CA ILE A 123 12.11 12.14 -2.79
C ILE A 123 13.19 11.09 -2.45
N PRO A 124 13.38 10.71 -1.18
CA PRO A 124 14.32 9.65 -0.82
C PRO A 124 13.90 8.32 -1.44
N ILE A 125 14.76 7.74 -2.27
CA ILE A 125 14.58 6.37 -2.79
C ILE A 125 15.15 5.42 -1.75
N LEU A 126 14.28 4.65 -1.10
CA LEU A 126 14.65 3.71 -0.03
C LEU A 126 15.16 2.40 -0.61
N ASP A 127 14.54 1.92 -1.68
CA ASP A 127 14.91 0.65 -2.30
C ASP A 127 14.46 0.54 -3.77
N ARG A 128 15.01 -0.45 -4.47
CA ARG A 128 14.67 -0.84 -5.85
C ARG A 128 14.45 -2.35 -5.92
N ILE A 129 13.23 -2.76 -6.26
CA ILE A 129 12.87 -4.16 -6.48
C ILE A 129 12.96 -4.43 -7.99
N PRO A 130 13.88 -5.29 -8.47
CA PRO A 130 13.99 -5.61 -9.88
C PRO A 130 12.76 -6.37 -10.38
N PHE A 131 12.51 -6.33 -11.69
CA PHE A 131 11.52 -7.18 -12.31
C PHE A 131 11.96 -8.64 -12.22
N ASP A 132 11.12 -9.45 -11.58
CA ASP A 132 11.32 -10.89 -11.44
C ASP A 132 10.06 -11.63 -11.89
N GLN A 133 10.23 -12.46 -12.93
CA GLN A 133 9.14 -13.24 -13.51
C GLN A 133 8.63 -14.33 -12.56
N GLU A 134 9.52 -14.94 -11.77
CA GLU A 134 9.15 -15.98 -10.82
C GLU A 134 8.39 -15.38 -9.64
N LEU A 135 8.82 -14.21 -9.15
CA LEU A 135 8.07 -13.47 -8.11
C LEU A 135 6.65 -13.15 -8.59
N GLY A 136 6.53 -12.68 -9.84
CA GLY A 136 5.23 -12.42 -10.46
C GLY A 136 4.36 -13.67 -10.60
N ARG A 137 4.95 -14.82 -10.96
CA ARG A 137 4.25 -16.10 -11.06
C ARG A 137 3.75 -16.58 -9.70
N LEU A 138 4.61 -16.62 -8.69
CA LEU A 138 4.27 -17.03 -7.32
C LEU A 138 3.13 -16.18 -6.75
N ASN A 139 3.20 -14.85 -6.94
CA ASN A 139 2.14 -13.94 -6.52
C ASN A 139 0.81 -14.22 -7.24
N GLY A 140 0.85 -14.45 -8.56
CA GLY A 140 -0.32 -14.78 -9.37
C GLY A 140 -1.02 -16.09 -8.97
N ASP A 141 -0.24 -17.07 -8.49
CA ASP A 141 -0.74 -18.34 -7.97
C ASP A 141 -1.25 -18.23 -6.51
N GLY A 142 -1.19 -17.04 -5.90
CA GLY A 142 -1.60 -16.80 -4.51
C GLY A 142 -0.61 -17.33 -3.47
N LEU A 143 0.62 -17.61 -3.89
CA LEU A 143 1.69 -18.10 -3.01
C LEU A 143 2.46 -16.95 -2.35
N ILE A 144 3.07 -17.23 -1.21
CA ILE A 144 3.89 -16.27 -0.48
C ILE A 144 5.35 -16.55 -0.83
N ALA A 145 5.96 -15.69 -1.63
CA ALA A 145 7.28 -15.92 -2.23
C ALA A 145 8.37 -16.35 -1.21
N ALA A 146 8.44 -15.69 -0.05
CA ALA A 146 9.37 -16.02 1.03
C ALA A 146 9.17 -17.43 1.65
N ARG A 147 8.01 -18.08 1.43
CA ARG A 147 7.76 -19.47 1.86
C ARG A 147 8.15 -20.49 0.80
N GLU A 148 8.18 -20.07 -0.47
CA GLU A 148 8.40 -20.97 -1.61
C GLU A 148 9.87 -21.03 -2.03
N SER A 149 10.66 -19.99 -1.77
CA SER A 149 12.07 -19.92 -2.13
C SER A 149 12.89 -19.16 -1.10
N GLU A 150 14.07 -19.71 -0.76
CA GLU A 150 15.06 -19.06 0.11
C GLU A 150 15.56 -17.74 -0.48
N HIS A 151 15.51 -17.58 -1.82
CA HIS A 151 15.91 -16.36 -2.50
C HIS A 151 15.16 -15.11 -2.01
N TYR A 152 13.91 -15.26 -1.55
CA TYR A 152 13.06 -14.15 -1.09
C TYR A 152 12.96 -14.06 0.44
N GLN A 153 13.83 -14.75 1.19
CA GLN A 153 13.82 -14.73 2.66
C GLN A 153 14.78 -13.69 3.26
N GLU A 154 15.73 -13.19 2.47
CA GLU A 154 16.76 -12.24 2.89
C GLU A 154 16.39 -10.78 2.64
#